data_AF-A0A5S3PJT6-F1
#
_entry.id   AF-A0A5S3PJT6-F1
#
_cell.length_a   1.000
_cell.length_b   1.000
_cell.length_c   1.000
_cell.angle_alpha   90.00
_cell.angle_beta   90.00
_cell.angle_gamma   90.00
#
_symmetry.space_group_name_H-M   'P 1'
#
loop_
_entity.id
_entity.type
_entity.pdbx_description
1 polymer ?
#
loop_
_entity_poly.entity_id
_entity_poly.type
_entity_poly.pdbx_seq_one_letter_code
_entity_poly.pdbx_strand_id
1 'polypeptide(L)'
;MPHALSSVLSALAIALPGAVLAAPLMLSPADPQPQAGDLSPGLAVSYAYPSDLRTLADASAAIEKSGRAGPPLAALDYEDNSEGDLTLTARTSQKVAASISGFIRFDAPGIYSINLISNDGIQAQIGGQQVALYDDIHACEPAGAQEVSVPQPGWYTLEATYFQRKGTACLIMEWQPEGGTVSVVPATAFAHQP
;
A
#
# COMPACT_ATOMS: atom_id res chain seq x y z
N MET A 1 -40.64 56.35 -39.79
CA MET A 1 -39.47 56.29 -38.89
C MET A 1 -39.59 55.03 -38.05
N PRO A 2 -38.83 53.95 -38.31
CA PRO A 2 -38.71 52.85 -37.37
C PRO A 2 -37.39 52.94 -36.61
N HIS A 3 -37.45 52.88 -35.28
CA HIS A 3 -36.28 52.82 -34.41
C HIS A 3 -35.82 51.36 -34.27
N ALA A 4 -34.56 51.09 -34.60
CA ALA A 4 -33.90 49.81 -34.38
C ALA A 4 -33.33 49.75 -32.96
N LEU A 5 -33.71 48.72 -32.19
CA LEU A 5 -33.12 48.40 -30.89
C LEU A 5 -31.91 47.48 -31.10
N SER A 6 -30.71 47.97 -30.81
CA SER A 6 -29.49 47.16 -30.72
C SER A 6 -29.41 46.49 -29.34
N SER A 7 -29.40 45.16 -29.32
CA SER A 7 -29.15 44.37 -28.12
C SER A 7 -27.67 44.01 -28.07
N VAL A 8 -26.94 44.55 -27.10
CA VAL A 8 -25.55 44.19 -26.82
C VAL A 8 -25.54 42.95 -25.94
N LEU A 9 -25.06 41.82 -26.47
CA LEU A 9 -24.87 40.59 -25.72
C LEU A 9 -23.47 40.60 -25.09
N SER A 10 -23.39 40.77 -23.76
CA SER A 10 -22.13 40.58 -23.01
C SER A 10 -21.96 39.10 -22.68
N ALA A 11 -20.94 38.47 -23.26
CA ALA A 11 -20.56 37.09 -22.94
C ALA A 11 -19.68 37.09 -21.67
N LEU A 12 -20.19 36.50 -20.59
CA LEU A 12 -19.44 36.26 -19.36
C LEU A 12 -18.68 34.93 -19.52
N ALA A 13 -17.36 34.97 -19.66
CA ALA A 13 -16.52 33.78 -19.69
C ALA A 13 -16.33 33.25 -18.26
N ILE A 14 -16.88 32.07 -17.98
CA ILE A 14 -16.67 31.35 -16.72
C ILE A 14 -15.35 30.57 -16.87
N ALA A 15 -14.31 30.97 -16.12
CA ALA A 15 -13.10 30.18 -16.00
C ALA A 15 -13.38 28.98 -15.08
N LEU A 16 -13.35 27.77 -15.63
CA LEU A 16 -13.38 26.53 -14.85
C LEU A 16 -11.99 26.33 -14.21
N PRO A 17 -11.90 26.05 -12.90
CA PRO A 17 -10.63 25.68 -12.28
C PRO A 17 -10.13 24.36 -12.90
N GLY A 18 -8.91 24.39 -13.47
CA GLY A 18 -8.26 23.18 -13.97
C GLY A 18 -7.89 22.24 -12.82
N ALA A 19 -8.07 20.93 -13.02
CA ALA A 19 -7.63 19.92 -12.07
C ALA A 19 -6.11 19.97 -11.93
N VAL A 20 -5.61 20.22 -10.72
CA VAL A 20 -4.20 20.07 -10.38
C VAL A 20 -3.99 18.59 -10.08
N LEU A 21 -3.33 17.85 -10.96
CA LEU A 21 -2.85 16.50 -10.66
C LEU A 21 -1.66 16.63 -9.69
N ALA A 22 -1.69 15.87 -8.59
CA ALA A 22 -0.55 15.77 -7.69
C ALA A 22 0.62 15.09 -8.41
N ALA A 23 1.85 15.54 -8.18
CA ALA A 23 3.02 14.89 -8.77
C ALA A 23 3.26 13.50 -8.12
N PRO A 24 3.75 12.51 -8.87
CA PRO A 24 4.09 11.19 -8.32
C PRO A 24 5.11 11.28 -7.18
N LEU A 25 4.96 10.39 -6.19
CA LEU A 25 5.86 10.28 -5.04
C LEU A 25 7.22 9.72 -5.49
N MET A 26 8.28 10.51 -5.36
CA MET A 26 9.63 10.06 -5.76
C MET A 26 10.18 9.03 -4.77
N LEU A 27 10.39 7.80 -5.24
CA LEU A 27 10.92 6.72 -4.40
C LEU A 27 12.43 6.78 -4.28
N SER A 28 12.95 6.51 -3.09
CA SER A 28 14.39 6.32 -2.87
C SER A 28 14.77 4.85 -3.03
N PRO A 29 15.67 4.48 -3.97
CA PRO A 29 16.17 3.12 -4.08
C PRO A 29 16.93 2.75 -2.81
N ALA A 30 16.95 1.46 -2.44
CA ALA A 30 17.80 0.99 -1.36
C ALA A 30 19.28 1.34 -1.65
N ASP A 31 19.97 1.91 -0.67
CA ASP A 31 21.37 2.29 -0.78
C ASP A 31 22.18 1.77 0.43
N PRO A 32 23.09 0.80 0.23
CA PRO A 32 23.37 0.12 -1.04
C PRO A 32 22.22 -0.79 -1.48
N GLN A 33 22.18 -1.12 -2.79
CA GLN A 33 21.32 -2.19 -3.28
C GLN A 33 21.71 -3.53 -2.64
N PRO A 34 20.76 -4.31 -2.08
CA PRO A 34 21.07 -5.60 -1.48
C PRO A 34 21.61 -6.58 -2.53
N GLN A 35 22.61 -7.38 -2.16
CA GLN A 35 23.12 -8.42 -3.05
C GLN A 35 22.15 -9.61 -3.08
N ALA A 36 22.06 -10.30 -4.21
CA ALA A 36 21.15 -11.43 -4.37
C ALA A 36 21.42 -12.57 -3.34
N GLY A 37 22.65 -12.72 -2.86
CA GLY A 37 23.01 -13.70 -1.83
C GLY A 37 22.56 -13.34 -0.41
N ASP A 38 22.18 -12.07 -0.18
CA ASP A 38 21.76 -11.55 1.12
C ASP A 38 20.24 -11.53 1.28
N LEU A 39 19.51 -12.03 0.28
CA LEU A 39 18.05 -11.95 0.21
C LEU A 39 17.40 -13.33 0.26
N SER A 40 16.37 -13.44 1.09
CA SER A 40 15.40 -14.55 1.08
C SER A 40 14.11 -14.13 0.37
N PRO A 41 13.42 -15.03 -0.35
CA PRO A 41 12.13 -14.72 -0.98
C PRO A 41 11.06 -14.26 0.02
N GLY A 42 10.19 -13.33 -0.41
CA GLY A 42 9.07 -12.84 0.39
C GLY A 42 9.45 -11.74 1.39
N LEU A 43 8.53 -11.36 2.27
CA LEU A 43 8.70 -10.29 3.27
C LEU A 43 8.81 -10.89 4.68
N ALA A 44 9.69 -10.31 5.49
CA ALA A 44 9.74 -10.62 6.92
C ALA A 44 8.48 -10.07 7.61
N VAL A 45 8.03 -10.76 8.65
CA VAL A 45 6.87 -10.31 9.43
C VAL A 45 7.02 -10.63 10.91
N SER A 46 6.63 -9.69 11.76
CA SER A 46 6.50 -9.85 13.20
C SER A 46 5.04 -9.66 13.60
N TYR A 47 4.51 -10.60 14.39
CA TYR A 47 3.13 -10.60 14.84
C TYR A 47 3.00 -10.31 16.34
N ALA A 48 1.97 -9.55 16.70
CA ALA A 48 1.47 -9.43 18.06
C ALA A 48 -0.04 -9.71 18.10
N TYR A 49 -0.52 -10.11 19.29
CA TYR A 49 -1.88 -10.61 19.49
C TYR A 49 -2.57 -9.90 20.66
N PRO A 50 -2.83 -8.58 20.56
CA PRO A 50 -3.43 -7.81 21.64
C PRO A 50 -4.92 -8.16 21.84
N SER A 51 -5.46 -7.85 23.02
CA SER A 51 -6.87 -8.08 23.33
C SER A 51 -7.82 -7.04 22.71
N ASP A 52 -7.34 -5.81 22.53
CA ASP A 52 -8.00 -4.70 21.85
C ASP A 52 -7.08 -4.16 20.76
N LEU A 53 -7.63 -3.97 19.57
CA LEU A 53 -6.91 -3.63 18.34
C LEU A 53 -7.90 -2.94 17.42
N ARG A 54 -7.75 -1.64 17.22
CA ARG A 54 -8.71 -0.85 16.43
C ARG A 54 -8.03 0.14 15.50
N THR A 55 -6.76 0.41 15.75
CA THR A 55 -5.96 1.40 15.04
C THR A 55 -4.55 0.87 14.80
N LEU A 56 -3.85 1.49 13.86
CA LEU A 56 -2.43 1.29 13.60
C LEU A 56 -1.57 1.69 14.80
N ALA A 57 -2.02 2.64 15.62
CA ALA A 57 -1.37 2.99 16.88
C ALA A 57 -1.42 1.84 17.89
N ASP A 58 -2.59 1.18 18.05
CA ASP A 58 -2.72 -0.02 18.88
C ASP A 58 -1.83 -1.16 18.36
N ALA A 59 -1.81 -1.34 17.04
CA ALA A 59 -1.02 -2.36 16.36
C ALA A 59 0.48 -2.17 16.64
N SER A 60 0.98 -0.96 16.41
CA SER A 60 2.38 -0.58 16.63
C SER A 60 2.78 -0.81 18.09
N ALA A 61 1.97 -0.33 19.04
CA ALA A 61 2.23 -0.51 20.47
C ALA A 61 2.24 -2.01 20.88
N ALA A 62 1.36 -2.84 20.30
CA ALA A 62 1.33 -4.27 20.57
C ALA A 62 2.57 -5.00 20.02
N ILE A 63 3.01 -4.62 18.82
CA ILE A 63 4.22 -5.15 18.16
C ILE A 63 5.46 -4.76 18.95
N GLU A 64 5.61 -3.50 19.35
CA GLU A 64 6.72 -3.04 20.20
C GLU A 64 6.80 -3.82 21.52
N LYS A 65 5.64 -4.05 22.14
CA LYS A 65 5.55 -4.75 23.44
C LYS A 65 5.84 -6.24 23.34
N SER A 66 5.36 -6.91 22.29
CA SER A 66 5.22 -8.37 22.27
C SER A 66 5.42 -9.04 20.92
N GLY A 67 5.87 -8.30 19.91
CA GLY A 67 6.11 -8.79 18.57
C GLY A 67 7.03 -10.01 18.56
N ARG A 68 6.67 -10.99 17.74
CA ARG A 68 7.45 -12.20 17.48
C ARG A 68 7.49 -12.46 15.99
N ALA A 69 8.67 -12.76 15.48
CA ALA A 69 8.84 -13.18 14.09
C ALA A 69 7.88 -14.35 13.76
N GLY A 70 7.20 -14.23 12.63
CA GLY A 70 6.38 -15.27 12.03
C GLY A 70 7.02 -15.84 10.76
N PRO A 71 6.38 -16.82 10.12
CA PRO A 71 6.78 -17.27 8.78
C PRO A 71 6.71 -16.10 7.77
N PRO A 72 7.71 -15.92 6.89
CA PRO A 72 7.70 -14.85 5.89
C PRO A 72 6.45 -14.88 5.00
N LEU A 73 6.02 -13.71 4.53
CA LEU A 73 4.95 -13.58 3.56
C LEU A 73 5.53 -13.77 2.15
N ALA A 74 5.11 -14.80 1.43
CA ALA A 74 5.63 -15.04 0.07
C ALA A 74 5.29 -13.89 -0.91
N ALA A 75 4.14 -13.25 -0.71
CA ALA A 75 3.65 -12.09 -1.44
C ALA A 75 2.69 -11.28 -0.56
N LEU A 76 2.23 -10.14 -1.04
CA LEU A 76 1.04 -9.45 -0.55
C LEU A 76 -0.13 -9.77 -1.49
N ASP A 77 -0.59 -11.02 -1.44
CA ASP A 77 -1.65 -11.58 -2.27
C ASP A 77 -2.53 -12.50 -1.41
N TYR A 78 -3.07 -11.93 -0.33
CA TYR A 78 -4.01 -12.61 0.55
C TYR A 78 -5.40 -12.08 0.26
N GLU A 79 -6.13 -12.78 -0.61
CA GLU A 79 -7.54 -12.51 -0.89
C GLU A 79 -8.40 -12.59 0.40
N ASP A 80 -9.57 -11.96 0.37
CA ASP A 80 -10.50 -11.99 1.50
C ASP A 80 -10.89 -13.43 1.84
N ASN A 81 -10.50 -13.86 3.03
CA ASN A 81 -10.64 -15.24 3.48
C ASN A 81 -12.02 -15.50 4.11
N SER A 82 -12.24 -16.72 4.61
CA SER A 82 -13.46 -17.03 5.39
C SER A 82 -13.24 -16.77 6.88
N GLU A 83 -14.31 -16.42 7.59
CA GLU A 83 -14.21 -16.21 9.04
C GLU A 83 -13.70 -17.48 9.74
N GLY A 84 -12.65 -17.33 10.54
CA GLY A 84 -11.99 -18.43 11.23
C GLY A 84 -10.70 -18.91 10.55
N ASP A 85 -10.47 -18.56 9.28
CA ASP A 85 -9.19 -18.78 8.61
C ASP A 85 -8.09 -17.91 9.22
N LEU A 86 -6.85 -18.42 9.21
CA LEU A 86 -5.72 -17.66 9.75
C LEU A 86 -5.52 -16.34 8.99
N THR A 87 -5.19 -15.29 9.75
CA THR A 87 -4.80 -14.01 9.18
C THR A 87 -3.37 -14.11 8.67
N LEU A 88 -3.16 -14.00 7.35
CA LEU A 88 -1.84 -14.11 6.72
C LEU A 88 -1.13 -15.42 7.15
N THR A 89 0.13 -15.33 7.60
CA THR A 89 0.90 -16.44 8.18
C THR A 89 0.87 -16.46 9.72
N ALA A 90 -0.03 -15.68 10.34
CA ALA A 90 -0.18 -15.63 11.79
C ALA A 90 -0.78 -16.92 12.35
N ARG A 91 -0.82 -17.03 13.68
CA ARG A 91 -1.37 -18.22 14.38
C ARG A 91 -2.82 -18.07 14.84
N THR A 92 -3.45 -16.93 14.58
CA THR A 92 -4.86 -16.67 14.90
C THR A 92 -5.55 -16.03 13.70
N SER A 93 -6.87 -16.17 13.64
CA SER A 93 -7.74 -15.58 12.62
C SER A 93 -8.19 -14.15 12.92
N GLN A 94 -7.99 -13.72 14.17
CA GLN A 94 -8.49 -12.46 14.68
C GLN A 94 -7.47 -11.81 15.61
N LYS A 95 -7.55 -10.48 15.73
CA LYS A 95 -6.73 -9.65 16.63
C LYS A 95 -5.24 -9.80 16.35
N VAL A 96 -4.87 -9.66 15.09
CA VAL A 96 -3.50 -9.78 14.61
C VAL A 96 -2.98 -8.38 14.27
N ALA A 97 -1.91 -7.98 14.93
CA ALA A 97 -1.09 -6.85 14.52
C ALA A 97 0.17 -7.39 13.83
N ALA A 98 0.55 -6.84 12.69
CA ALA A 98 1.70 -7.27 11.92
C ALA A 98 2.60 -6.07 11.58
N SER A 99 3.90 -6.20 11.84
CA SER A 99 4.93 -5.36 11.22
C SER A 99 5.60 -6.18 10.13
N ILE A 100 5.54 -5.68 8.90
CA ILE A 100 6.01 -6.34 7.69
C ILE A 100 7.18 -5.52 7.16
N SER A 101 8.28 -6.16 6.81
CA SER A 101 9.46 -5.47 6.29
C SER A 101 10.21 -6.29 5.24
N GLY A 102 10.89 -5.58 4.35
CA GLY A 102 11.71 -6.18 3.31
C GLY A 102 11.93 -5.18 2.17
N PHE A 103 11.87 -5.71 0.96
CA PHE A 103 12.08 -4.96 -0.26
C PHE A 103 11.05 -5.35 -1.32
N ILE A 104 10.70 -4.37 -2.14
CA ILE A 104 10.01 -4.56 -3.41
C ILE A 104 10.95 -4.21 -4.57
N ARG A 105 10.94 -5.03 -5.63
CA ARG A 105 11.74 -4.81 -6.84
C ARG A 105 10.92 -4.23 -7.96
N PHE A 106 11.47 -3.22 -8.61
CA PHE A 106 11.00 -2.71 -9.90
C PHE A 106 12.06 -3.03 -10.97
N ASP A 107 11.64 -3.65 -12.07
CA ASP A 107 12.57 -4.04 -13.15
C ASP A 107 12.84 -2.91 -14.16
N ALA A 108 12.03 -1.84 -14.14
CA ALA A 108 12.17 -0.68 -15.01
C ALA A 108 11.88 0.62 -14.26
N PRO A 109 12.58 1.74 -14.58
CA PRO A 109 12.20 3.04 -14.09
C PRO A 109 10.86 3.48 -14.72
N GLY A 110 10.18 4.44 -14.09
CA GLY A 110 8.93 4.99 -14.61
C GLY A 110 7.93 5.33 -13.51
N ILE A 111 6.73 5.72 -13.93
CA ILE A 111 5.60 5.94 -13.02
C ILE A 111 4.85 4.62 -12.84
N TYR A 112 4.54 4.30 -11.59
CA TYR A 112 3.68 3.18 -11.22
C TYR A 112 2.53 3.72 -10.36
N SER A 113 1.32 3.23 -10.60
CA SER A 113 0.22 3.37 -9.64
C SER A 113 0.26 2.18 -8.69
N ILE A 114 0.32 2.44 -7.38
CA ILE A 114 0.38 1.43 -6.31
C ILE A 114 -0.90 1.50 -5.49
N ASN A 115 -1.53 0.37 -5.21
CA ASN A 115 -2.71 0.28 -4.37
C ASN A 115 -2.57 -0.88 -3.37
N LEU A 116 -2.97 -0.63 -2.12
CA LEU A 116 -3.06 -1.65 -1.08
C LEU A 116 -4.54 -1.84 -0.73
N ILE A 117 -4.96 -3.10 -0.65
CA ILE A 117 -6.31 -3.50 -0.23
C ILE A 117 -6.14 -4.30 1.05
N SER A 118 -6.90 -3.96 2.09
CA SER A 118 -6.73 -4.60 3.39
C SER A 118 -8.06 -4.78 4.12
N ASN A 119 -8.06 -5.71 5.06
CA ASN A 119 -9.06 -5.88 6.11
C ASN A 119 -8.31 -6.32 7.37
N ASP A 120 -8.15 -5.50 8.41
CA ASP A 120 -8.66 -4.13 8.57
C ASP A 120 -7.59 -3.13 8.08
N GLY A 121 -6.99 -2.33 8.96
CA GLY A 121 -6.16 -1.19 8.58
C GLY A 121 -4.72 -1.52 8.15
N ILE A 122 -4.16 -0.60 7.36
CA ILE A 122 -2.82 -0.68 6.77
C ILE A 122 -2.17 0.71 6.74
N GLN A 123 -0.87 0.76 7.03
CA GLN A 123 0.02 1.84 6.61
C GLN A 123 1.23 1.21 5.97
N ALA A 124 1.57 1.64 4.74
CA ALA A 124 2.69 1.09 3.99
C ALA A 124 3.56 2.19 3.41
N GLN A 125 4.86 1.95 3.37
CA GLN A 125 5.87 2.80 2.79
C GLN A 125 6.73 2.02 1.80
N ILE A 126 7.10 2.68 0.70
CA ILE A 126 8.09 2.18 -0.26
C ILE A 126 9.15 3.25 -0.47
N GLY A 127 10.43 2.90 -0.37
CA GLY A 127 11.53 3.84 -0.61
C GLY A 127 11.41 5.15 0.19
N GLY A 128 10.90 5.06 1.42
CA GLY A 128 10.66 6.19 2.33
C GLY A 128 9.44 7.05 2.04
N GLN A 129 8.58 6.68 1.08
CA GLN A 129 7.33 7.38 0.76
C GLN A 129 6.13 6.57 1.24
N GLN A 130 5.16 7.21 1.89
CA GLN A 130 3.91 6.56 2.28
C GLN A 130 3.02 6.33 1.05
N VAL A 131 2.77 5.07 0.73
CA VAL A 131 1.97 4.65 -0.44
C VAL A 131 0.58 4.14 -0.06
N ALA A 132 0.32 3.90 1.23
CA ALA A 132 -1.01 3.57 1.73
C ALA A 132 -1.18 4.05 3.18
N LEU A 133 -2.39 4.50 3.51
CA LEU A 133 -2.86 4.74 4.87
C LEU A 133 -4.38 4.56 4.90
N TYR A 134 -4.82 3.52 5.61
CA TYR A 134 -6.22 3.28 5.95
C TYR A 134 -6.27 2.80 7.40
N ASP A 135 -6.59 3.71 8.33
CA ASP A 135 -6.54 3.45 9.78
C ASP A 135 -7.94 3.34 10.38
N ASP A 136 -8.72 2.37 9.90
CA ASP A 136 -10.08 2.12 10.37
C ASP A 136 -10.34 0.61 10.43
N ILE A 137 -11.46 0.24 11.05
CA ILE A 137 -12.03 -1.11 10.96
C ILE A 137 -12.94 -1.12 9.73
N HIS A 138 -12.61 -1.95 8.74
CA HIS A 138 -13.29 -1.99 7.44
C HIS A 138 -13.18 -3.38 6.80
N ALA A 139 -14.06 -3.66 5.84
CA ALA A 139 -13.98 -4.89 5.04
C ALA A 139 -12.77 -4.83 4.08
N CYS A 140 -12.59 -5.84 3.23
CA CYS A 140 -11.50 -5.86 2.25
C CYS A 140 -11.66 -4.73 1.21
N GLU A 141 -11.03 -3.59 1.47
CA GLU A 141 -11.25 -2.33 0.76
C GLU A 141 -9.91 -1.66 0.39
N PRO A 142 -9.83 -0.95 -0.75
CA PRO A 142 -8.62 -0.26 -1.17
C PRO A 142 -8.34 1.00 -0.33
N ALA A 143 -7.08 1.20 0.07
CA ALA A 143 -6.61 2.43 0.71
C ALA A 143 -6.56 3.63 -0.26
N GLY A 144 -6.66 3.38 -1.56
CA GLY A 144 -6.61 4.38 -2.62
C GLY A 144 -5.24 4.42 -3.30
N ALA A 145 -5.26 4.38 -4.64
CA ALA A 145 -4.04 4.28 -5.42
C ALA A 145 -3.17 5.54 -5.33
N GLN A 146 -1.85 5.36 -5.22
CA GLN A 146 -0.85 6.42 -5.23
C GLN A 146 0.09 6.26 -6.43
N GLU A 147 0.34 7.34 -7.15
CA GLU A 147 1.38 7.36 -8.17
C GLU A 147 2.76 7.53 -7.53
N VAL A 148 3.69 6.66 -7.91
CA VAL A 148 5.08 6.70 -7.46
C VAL A 148 6.01 6.80 -8.67
N SER A 149 7.11 7.53 -8.53
CA SER A 149 8.18 7.60 -9.52
C SER A 149 9.34 6.70 -9.09
N VAL A 150 9.64 5.70 -9.91
CA VAL A 150 10.78 4.79 -9.76
C VAL A 150 11.94 5.37 -10.60
N PRO A 151 12.97 5.96 -9.99
CA PRO A 151 14.06 6.60 -10.74
C PRO A 151 14.99 5.61 -11.46
N GLN A 152 15.12 4.38 -10.98
CA GLN A 152 15.97 3.35 -11.58
C GLN A 152 15.46 1.94 -11.23
N PRO A 153 15.78 0.91 -12.03
CA PRO A 153 15.53 -0.48 -11.64
C PRO A 153 16.25 -0.84 -10.35
N GLY A 154 15.64 -1.70 -9.54
CA GLY A 154 16.27 -2.22 -8.32
C GLY A 154 15.29 -2.47 -7.19
N TRP A 155 15.85 -2.71 -6.02
CA TRP A 155 15.16 -2.92 -4.76
C TRP A 155 14.92 -1.59 -4.05
N TYR A 156 13.72 -1.47 -3.50
CA TYR A 156 13.26 -0.36 -2.67
C TYR A 156 12.80 -0.95 -1.35
N THR A 157 13.11 -0.29 -0.24
CA THR A 157 12.61 -0.74 1.07
C THR A 157 11.09 -0.75 1.05
N LEU A 158 10.50 -1.77 1.65
CA LEU A 158 9.07 -1.88 1.88
C LEU A 158 8.84 -2.15 3.36
N GLU A 159 8.04 -1.30 3.98
CA GLU A 159 7.66 -1.38 5.38
C GLU A 159 6.17 -1.20 5.50
N ALA A 160 5.51 -2.02 6.31
CA ALA A 160 4.09 -1.86 6.59
C ALA A 160 3.73 -2.24 8.02
N THR A 161 2.77 -1.50 8.57
CA THR A 161 2.03 -1.91 9.76
C THR A 161 0.61 -2.25 9.33
N TYR A 162 0.17 -3.46 9.67
CA TYR A 162 -1.16 -3.97 9.36
C TYR A 162 -1.85 -4.40 10.65
N PHE A 163 -3.17 -4.26 10.71
CA PHE A 163 -3.96 -4.94 11.72
C PHE A 163 -5.21 -5.57 11.15
N GLN A 164 -5.63 -6.65 11.81
CA GLN A 164 -6.95 -7.21 11.65
C GLN A 164 -7.55 -7.52 13.00
N ARG A 165 -8.80 -7.15 13.18
CA ARG A 165 -9.48 -7.18 14.47
C ARG A 165 -10.40 -8.38 14.61
N LYS A 166 -11.34 -8.56 13.67
CA LYS A 166 -12.43 -9.56 13.72
C LYS A 166 -12.89 -9.93 12.32
N GLY A 167 -13.64 -11.02 12.21
CA GLY A 167 -14.24 -11.46 10.95
C GLY A 167 -13.20 -12.12 10.05
N THR A 168 -13.20 -11.71 8.78
CA THR A 168 -12.26 -12.15 7.74
C THR A 168 -10.99 -11.29 7.75
N ALA A 169 -10.07 -11.58 6.84
CA ALA A 169 -8.82 -10.86 6.66
C ALA A 169 -8.42 -10.86 5.18
N CYS A 170 -7.81 -9.76 4.74
CA CYS A 170 -7.15 -9.68 3.44
C CYS A 170 -5.96 -8.70 3.51
N LEU A 171 -4.98 -8.91 2.62
CA LEU A 171 -3.88 -7.98 2.37
C LEU A 171 -3.33 -8.22 0.97
N ILE A 172 -3.63 -7.30 0.06
CA ILE A 172 -3.28 -7.40 -1.36
C ILE A 172 -2.55 -6.13 -1.77
N MET A 173 -1.46 -6.28 -2.52
CA MET A 173 -0.76 -5.18 -3.17
C MET A 173 -0.89 -5.30 -4.67
N GLU A 174 -1.39 -4.24 -5.29
CA GLU A 174 -1.50 -4.11 -6.73
C GLU A 174 -0.58 -3.02 -7.24
N TRP A 175 -0.11 -3.18 -8.47
CA TRP A 175 0.61 -2.15 -9.20
C TRP A 175 0.15 -2.05 -10.66
N GLN A 176 0.36 -0.88 -11.24
CA GLN A 176 0.17 -0.62 -12.66
C GLN A 176 1.29 0.29 -13.16
N PRO A 177 2.21 -0.20 -14.02
CA PRO A 177 3.13 0.67 -14.74
C PRO A 177 2.35 1.63 -15.65
N GLU A 178 2.85 2.84 -15.87
CA GLU A 178 2.23 3.83 -16.77
C GLU A 178 1.96 3.24 -18.16
N GLY A 179 0.72 3.37 -18.65
CA GLY A 179 0.28 2.77 -19.91
C GLY A 179 0.08 1.24 -19.88
N GLY A 180 0.34 0.59 -18.74
CA GLY A 180 0.12 -0.84 -18.50
C GLY A 180 -1.24 -1.16 -17.89
N THR A 181 -1.41 -2.41 -17.47
CA THR A 181 -2.62 -2.91 -16.79
C THR A 181 -2.36 -3.12 -15.30
N VAL A 182 -3.39 -2.94 -14.47
CA VAL A 182 -3.35 -3.32 -13.05
C VAL A 182 -3.08 -4.82 -12.93
N SER A 183 -2.22 -5.19 -12.00
CA SER A 183 -1.96 -6.58 -11.60
C SER A 183 -1.54 -6.65 -10.13
N VAL A 184 -1.79 -7.80 -9.49
CA VAL A 184 -1.19 -8.09 -8.19
C VAL A 184 0.33 -8.16 -8.34
N VAL A 185 1.05 -7.58 -7.37
CA VAL A 185 2.52 -7.62 -7.37
C VAL A 185 2.99 -9.07 -7.21
N PRO A 186 3.77 -9.61 -8.16
CA PRO A 186 4.16 -11.02 -8.12
C PRO A 186 5.08 -11.30 -6.92
N ALA A 187 4.99 -12.51 -6.36
CA ALA A 187 5.85 -12.96 -5.25
C ALA A 187 7.36 -12.74 -5.50
N THR A 188 7.80 -12.87 -6.75
CA THR A 188 9.20 -12.67 -7.14
C THR A 188 9.69 -11.24 -7.02
N ALA A 189 8.78 -10.27 -6.88
CA ALA A 189 9.12 -8.88 -6.63
C ALA A 189 9.38 -8.59 -5.15
N PHE A 190 9.19 -9.56 -4.24
CA PHE A 190 9.40 -9.39 -2.81
C PHE A 190 10.59 -10.19 -2.29
N ALA A 191 11.39 -9.56 -1.44
CA ALA A 191 12.48 -10.21 -0.72
C ALA A 191 12.73 -9.55 0.63
N HIS A 192 13.39 -10.25 1.55
CA HIS A 192 13.81 -9.72 2.84
C HIS A 192 15.23 -10.19 3.17
N GLN A 193 15.88 -9.50 4.11
CA GLN A 193 17.12 -10.00 4.71
C GLN A 193 16.78 -11.09 5.74
N PRO A 194 17.47 -12.24 5.73
CA PRO A 194 17.21 -13.36 6.65
C PRO A 194 17.34 -13.02 8.14
#